data_AF-A0A382NLE4-F1
#
_entry.id   AF-A0A382NLE4-F1
#
_cell.length_a   1.000
_cell.length_b   1.000
_cell.length_c   1.000
_cell.angle_alpha   90.00
_cell.angle_beta   90.00
_cell.angle_gamma   90.00
#
_symmetry.space_group_name_H-M   'P 1'
#
loop_
_entity.id
_entity.type
_entity.pdbx_description
1 polymer ?
#
loop_
_entity_poly.entity_id
_entity_poly.type
_entity_poly.pdbx_seq_one_letter_code
_entity_poly.pdbx_strand_id
1 'polypeptide(L)'
;MVSLALFLRLIDKQASVVLPNGLTENLNYLIKILNHNSIPIVKNESEIRGLRGHVEGIVICDTANSKLVPFYSVLMEEFIEKGIQVIEIDHHFGTDSEAVTERGIKLFREASATTEIVGEFLQSLARKFPETEDPFSQRNILIGLITGLLGDTVGGKAILFKNDFDYWMEKLGNKLTQNTRWRSARGDRTDDSKKSKFGTPEKIGEYLDQLSNEQEKYIAVLTKRIEKQGGLGFLNLMNSALEEIES
;
A
#
# COMPACT_ATOMS: atom_id res chain seq x y z
N MET A 1 -5.37 -1.16 -1.75
CA MET A 1 -5.29 -1.90 -3.03
C MET A 1 -4.78 -3.35 -2.91
N VAL A 2 -3.53 -3.62 -2.49
CA VAL A 2 -2.94 -4.99 -2.49
C VAL A 2 -3.79 -6.03 -1.75
N SER A 3 -4.22 -5.72 -0.53
CA SER A 3 -5.06 -6.64 0.27
C SER A 3 -6.41 -6.94 -0.36
N LEU A 4 -7.00 -5.99 -1.09
CA LEU A 4 -8.25 -6.21 -1.84
C LEU A 4 -8.02 -7.14 -3.04
N ALA A 5 -6.94 -6.94 -3.79
CA ALA A 5 -6.62 -7.82 -4.92
C ALA A 5 -6.35 -9.25 -4.46
N LEU A 6 -5.64 -9.42 -3.34
CA LEU A 6 -5.43 -10.73 -2.71
C LEU A 6 -6.74 -11.36 -2.23
N PHE A 7 -7.62 -10.57 -1.63
CA PHE A 7 -8.95 -11.06 -1.23
C PHE A 7 -9.78 -11.49 -2.43
N LEU A 8 -9.78 -10.73 -3.53
CA LEU A 8 -10.46 -11.14 -4.77
C LEU A 8 -9.93 -12.49 -5.28
N ARG A 9 -8.61 -12.70 -5.26
CA ARG A 9 -8.03 -14.01 -5.59
C ARG A 9 -8.46 -15.12 -4.62
N LEU A 10 -8.58 -14.82 -3.33
CA LEU A 10 -9.02 -15.77 -2.30
C LEU A 10 -10.43 -16.30 -2.58
N ILE A 11 -11.31 -15.45 -3.12
CA ILE A 11 -12.70 -15.82 -3.49
C ILE A 11 -12.85 -16.20 -4.97
N ASP A 12 -11.75 -16.66 -5.58
CA ASP A 12 -11.66 -17.13 -6.97
C ASP A 12 -12.13 -16.11 -8.02
N LYS A 13 -11.90 -14.82 -7.75
CA LYS A 13 -12.05 -13.74 -8.72
C LYS A 13 -10.69 -13.41 -9.34
N GLN A 14 -10.72 -12.82 -10.53
CA GLN A 14 -9.51 -12.23 -11.13
C GLN A 14 -9.35 -10.80 -10.66
N ALA A 15 -8.11 -10.35 -10.50
CA ALA A 15 -7.79 -8.99 -10.12
C ALA A 15 -6.47 -8.59 -10.78
N SER A 16 -6.37 -7.33 -11.18
CA SER A 16 -5.16 -6.68 -11.67
C SER A 16 -4.94 -5.40 -10.87
N VAL A 17 -3.69 -4.99 -10.71
CA VAL A 17 -3.29 -3.82 -9.92
C VAL A 17 -2.58 -2.82 -10.83
N VAL A 18 -3.04 -1.57 -10.88
CA VAL A 18 -2.42 -0.52 -11.68
C VAL A 18 -1.31 0.15 -10.87
N LEU A 19 -0.05 -0.01 -11.31
CA LEU A 19 1.15 0.59 -10.69
C LEU A 19 2.16 0.98 -11.79
N PRO A 20 2.02 2.17 -12.41
CA PRO A 20 2.89 2.59 -13.53
C PRO A 20 4.37 2.63 -13.15
N ASN A 21 4.68 3.18 -11.98
CA ASN A 21 6.05 3.44 -11.53
C ASN A 21 6.58 2.36 -10.57
N GLY A 22 5.84 1.25 -10.42
CA GLY A 22 6.15 0.24 -9.40
C GLY A 22 6.00 0.79 -7.98
N LEU A 23 6.81 0.29 -7.05
CA LEU A 23 6.87 0.71 -5.65
C LEU A 23 8.32 0.97 -5.25
N THR A 24 8.52 1.75 -4.19
CA THR A 24 9.85 2.03 -3.62
C THR A 24 10.54 0.74 -3.14
N GLU A 25 11.87 0.79 -2.95
CA GLU A 25 12.66 -0.37 -2.52
C GLU A 25 12.07 -1.07 -1.29
N ASN A 26 11.67 -0.28 -0.29
CA ASN A 26 11.09 -0.78 0.96
C ASN A 26 9.71 -1.41 0.77
N LEU A 27 8.99 -1.09 -0.32
CA LEU A 27 7.67 -1.63 -0.62
C LEU A 27 7.68 -2.72 -1.70
N ASN A 28 8.84 -3.02 -2.30
CA ASN A 28 8.97 -4.03 -3.36
C ASN A 28 8.56 -5.45 -2.94
N TYR A 29 8.48 -5.74 -1.65
CA TYR A 29 7.92 -7.02 -1.21
C TYR A 29 6.42 -7.16 -1.54
N LEU A 30 5.67 -6.06 -1.63
CA LEU A 30 4.28 -6.10 -2.06
C LEU A 30 4.16 -6.53 -3.52
N ILE A 31 5.10 -6.09 -4.38
CA ILE A 31 5.21 -6.58 -5.77
C ILE A 31 5.49 -8.08 -5.79
N LYS A 32 6.41 -8.56 -4.95
CA LYS A 32 6.70 -10.00 -4.82
C LYS A 32 5.47 -10.79 -4.36
N ILE A 33 4.68 -10.24 -3.43
CA ILE A 33 3.42 -10.83 -2.99
C ILE A 33 2.41 -10.89 -4.14
N LEU A 34 2.20 -9.80 -4.88
CA LEU A 34 1.27 -9.79 -6.03
C LEU A 34 1.66 -10.85 -7.07
N ASN A 35 2.94 -10.89 -7.46
CA ASN A 35 3.45 -11.88 -8.41
C ASN A 35 3.31 -13.33 -7.92
N HIS A 36 3.57 -13.58 -6.64
CA HIS A 36 3.41 -14.90 -6.03
C HIS A 36 1.97 -15.41 -6.09
N ASN A 37 0.99 -14.50 -6.00
CA ASN A 37 -0.44 -14.82 -6.06
C ASN A 37 -1.03 -14.69 -7.47
N SER A 38 -0.17 -14.58 -8.49
CA SER A 38 -0.56 -14.44 -9.90
C SER A 38 -1.50 -13.26 -10.15
N ILE A 39 -1.29 -12.14 -9.44
CA ILE A 39 -2.02 -10.89 -9.65
C ILE A 39 -1.21 -10.03 -10.62
N PRO A 40 -1.70 -9.77 -11.84
CA PRO A 40 -0.99 -8.95 -12.81
C PRO A 40 -0.84 -7.50 -12.32
N ILE A 41 0.31 -6.91 -12.63
CA ILE A 41 0.57 -5.49 -12.42
C ILE A 41 0.53 -4.80 -13.76
N VAL A 42 -0.41 -3.87 -13.90
CA VAL A 42 -0.64 -3.06 -15.10
C VAL A 42 0.17 -1.79 -14.98
N LYS A 43 1.05 -1.56 -15.96
CA LYS A 43 2.06 -0.48 -15.91
C LYS A 43 1.86 0.61 -16.94
N ASN A 44 1.06 0.35 -17.96
CA ASN A 44 0.88 1.29 -19.06
C ASN A 44 -0.53 1.22 -19.65
N GLU A 45 -0.80 2.25 -20.43
CA GLU A 45 -2.01 2.45 -21.20
C GLU A 45 -2.40 1.31 -22.15
N SER A 46 -1.43 0.61 -22.74
CA SER A 46 -1.69 -0.51 -23.67
C SER A 46 -2.21 -1.72 -22.90
N GLU A 47 -1.60 -2.03 -21.76
CA GLU A 47 -2.03 -3.10 -20.87
C GLU A 47 -3.45 -2.85 -20.32
N ILE A 48 -3.80 -1.60 -19.99
CA ILE A 48 -5.17 -1.22 -19.60
C ILE A 48 -6.16 -1.54 -20.72
N ARG A 49 -5.86 -1.13 -21.95
CA ARG A 49 -6.73 -1.42 -23.11
C ARG A 49 -6.82 -2.92 -23.41
N GLY A 50 -5.79 -3.69 -23.08
CA GLY A 50 -5.80 -5.15 -23.16
C GLY A 50 -6.83 -5.83 -22.24
N LEU A 51 -7.31 -5.14 -21.20
CA LEU A 51 -8.32 -5.68 -20.27
C LEU A 51 -9.77 -5.51 -20.74
N ARG A 52 -10.00 -4.87 -21.90
CA ARG A 52 -11.34 -4.70 -22.48
C ARG A 52 -12.09 -6.03 -22.54
N GLY A 53 -13.37 -6.02 -22.16
CA GLY A 53 -14.23 -7.21 -22.14
C GLY A 53 -14.00 -8.18 -20.98
N HIS A 54 -13.02 -7.93 -20.11
CA HIS A 54 -12.68 -8.79 -18.96
C HIS A 54 -12.82 -8.08 -17.61
N VAL A 55 -13.16 -6.80 -17.61
CA VAL A 55 -13.33 -5.98 -16.40
C VAL A 55 -14.81 -5.85 -16.08
N GLU A 56 -15.19 -6.29 -14.88
CA GLU A 56 -16.56 -6.19 -14.37
C GLU A 56 -16.70 -5.08 -13.31
N GLY A 57 -15.58 -4.55 -12.81
CA GLY A 57 -15.58 -3.47 -11.82
C GLY A 57 -14.20 -2.84 -11.66
N ILE A 58 -14.20 -1.59 -11.21
CA ILE A 58 -13.00 -0.81 -10.89
C ILE A 58 -13.04 -0.43 -9.43
N VAL A 59 -11.92 -0.60 -8.73
CA VAL A 59 -11.76 -0.13 -7.35
C VAL A 59 -10.66 0.91 -7.31
N ILE A 60 -11.02 2.13 -6.94
CA ILE A 60 -10.10 3.24 -6.71
C ILE A 60 -9.85 3.31 -5.21
N CYS A 61 -8.57 3.27 -4.83
CA CYS A 61 -8.15 3.29 -3.43
C CYS A 61 -7.37 4.56 -3.16
N ASP A 62 -7.56 5.10 -1.96
CA ASP A 62 -6.68 6.08 -1.32
C ASP A 62 -6.61 7.44 -2.02
N THR A 63 -7.61 7.74 -2.83
CA THR A 63 -7.82 9.07 -3.37
C THR A 63 -9.25 9.21 -3.88
N ALA A 64 -9.88 10.31 -3.52
CA ALA A 64 -11.07 10.81 -4.20
C ALA A 64 -10.72 11.66 -5.43
N ASN A 65 -9.46 12.09 -5.62
CA ASN A 65 -9.10 13.04 -6.67
C ASN A 65 -8.71 12.33 -7.98
N SER A 66 -9.54 12.51 -9.02
CA SER A 66 -9.31 11.93 -10.36
C SER A 66 -7.93 12.24 -10.97
N LYS A 67 -7.32 13.39 -10.63
CA LYS A 67 -5.98 13.77 -11.12
C LYS A 67 -4.86 12.92 -10.53
N LEU A 68 -5.10 12.30 -9.37
CA LEU A 68 -4.15 11.41 -8.70
C LEU A 68 -4.31 9.95 -9.14
N VAL A 69 -5.38 9.62 -9.87
CA VAL A 69 -5.63 8.28 -10.38
C VAL A 69 -4.77 8.04 -11.63
N PRO A 70 -3.86 7.03 -11.63
CA PRO A 70 -3.06 6.71 -12.80
C PRO A 70 -3.90 6.35 -14.01
N PHE A 71 -3.54 6.90 -15.18
CA PHE A 71 -4.21 6.64 -16.46
C PHE A 71 -5.73 6.92 -16.43
N TYR A 72 -6.16 7.89 -15.63
CA TYR A 72 -7.59 8.16 -15.44
C TYR A 72 -8.36 8.39 -16.75
N SER A 73 -7.79 9.13 -17.70
CA SER A 73 -8.40 9.36 -19.01
C SER A 73 -8.70 8.05 -19.76
N VAL A 74 -7.77 7.10 -19.72
CA VAL A 74 -7.95 5.78 -20.35
C VAL A 74 -8.95 4.94 -19.57
N LEU A 75 -8.89 4.94 -18.23
CA LEU A 75 -9.88 4.23 -17.42
C LEU A 75 -11.31 4.75 -17.66
N MET A 76 -11.43 6.08 -17.83
CA MET A 76 -12.68 6.76 -18.14
C MET A 76 -13.24 6.28 -19.49
N GLU A 77 -12.47 6.47 -20.57
CA GLU A 77 -12.85 6.10 -21.94
C GLU A 77 -13.16 4.60 -22.05
N GLU A 78 -12.35 3.76 -21.41
CA GLU A 78 -12.40 2.31 -21.65
C GLU A 78 -13.47 1.59 -20.84
N PHE A 79 -13.81 2.08 -19.66
CA PHE A 79 -14.63 1.35 -18.70
C PHE A 79 -15.73 2.21 -18.07
N ILE A 80 -15.38 3.37 -17.50
CA ILE A 80 -16.31 4.16 -16.68
C ILE A 80 -17.45 4.72 -17.54
N GLU A 81 -17.14 5.33 -18.69
CA GLU A 81 -18.16 5.83 -19.63
C GLU A 81 -18.99 4.71 -20.26
N LYS A 82 -18.44 3.49 -20.29
CA LYS A 82 -19.13 2.28 -20.76
C LYS A 82 -19.99 1.62 -19.66
N GLY A 83 -20.10 2.25 -18.49
CA GLY A 83 -20.99 1.83 -17.41
C GLY A 83 -20.42 0.78 -16.46
N ILE A 84 -19.10 0.52 -16.49
CA ILE A 84 -18.47 -0.35 -15.50
C ILE A 84 -18.59 0.27 -14.10
N GLN A 85 -19.00 -0.54 -13.11
CA GLN A 85 -19.18 -0.09 -11.74
C GLN A 85 -17.83 0.32 -11.13
N VAL A 86 -17.80 1.52 -10.55
CA VAL A 86 -16.66 2.02 -9.79
C VAL A 86 -16.97 1.95 -8.29
N ILE A 87 -16.00 1.50 -7.50
CA ILE A 87 -16.00 1.55 -6.04
C ILE A 87 -14.83 2.45 -5.64
N GLU A 88 -15.09 3.48 -4.85
CA GLU A 88 -14.10 4.43 -4.38
C GLU A 88 -13.94 4.25 -2.87
N ILE A 89 -12.69 4.09 -2.41
CA ILE A 89 -12.38 3.91 -0.99
C ILE A 89 -11.30 4.93 -0.65
N ASP A 90 -11.60 5.85 0.25
CA ASP A 90 -10.69 6.94 0.60
C ASP A 90 -10.92 7.40 2.05
N HIS A 91 -9.86 7.91 2.67
CA HIS A 91 -9.89 8.49 4.00
C HIS A 91 -9.52 9.98 4.03
N HIS A 92 -9.19 10.58 2.88
CA HIS A 92 -8.84 11.99 2.77
C HIS A 92 -10.08 12.88 2.63
N PHE A 93 -10.30 13.80 3.57
CA PHE A 93 -11.40 14.78 3.55
C PHE A 93 -10.85 16.21 3.48
N GLY A 94 -11.38 17.02 2.55
CA GLY A 94 -10.96 18.40 2.36
C GLY A 94 -11.32 18.98 0.99
N THR A 95 -10.66 20.08 0.62
CA THR A 95 -10.92 20.85 -0.62
C THR A 95 -10.63 20.09 -1.91
N ASP A 96 -9.90 18.99 -1.85
CA ASP A 96 -9.57 18.13 -3.00
C ASP A 96 -10.35 16.80 -3.03
N SER A 97 -11.36 16.64 -2.17
CA SER A 97 -12.20 15.43 -2.06
C SER A 97 -13.37 15.41 -3.05
N GLU A 98 -13.15 15.82 -4.30
CA GLU A 98 -14.14 15.68 -5.36
C GLU A 98 -14.19 14.23 -5.82
N ALA A 99 -15.20 13.46 -5.39
CA ALA A 99 -15.37 12.06 -5.78
C ALA A 99 -15.03 11.81 -7.24
N VAL A 100 -14.26 10.75 -7.52
CA VAL A 100 -13.71 10.47 -8.85
C VAL A 100 -14.85 10.31 -9.84
N THR A 101 -15.92 9.64 -9.44
CA THR A 101 -17.09 9.41 -10.26
C THR A 101 -18.39 9.86 -9.57
N GLU A 102 -19.34 10.34 -10.37
CA GLU A 102 -20.65 10.73 -9.85
C GLU A 102 -21.44 9.50 -9.34
N ARG A 103 -21.42 8.40 -10.12
CA ARG A 103 -22.22 7.18 -9.90
C ARG A 103 -21.49 6.03 -9.18
N GLY A 104 -20.25 6.24 -8.77
CA GLY A 104 -19.47 5.25 -8.03
C GLY A 104 -20.04 4.96 -6.65
N ILE A 105 -19.81 3.75 -6.15
CA ILE A 105 -20.08 3.40 -4.75
C ILE A 105 -18.96 4.00 -3.91
N LYS A 106 -19.31 4.90 -2.99
CA LYS A 106 -18.36 5.65 -2.18
C LYS A 106 -18.27 5.04 -0.79
N LEU A 107 -17.09 4.54 -0.44
CA LEU A 107 -16.73 4.05 0.89
C LEU A 107 -15.72 5.03 1.50
N PHE A 108 -16.20 6.24 1.77
CA PHE A 108 -15.41 7.30 2.37
C PHE A 108 -15.67 7.38 3.87
N ARG A 109 -14.60 7.47 4.66
CA ARG A 109 -14.70 7.64 6.11
C ARG A 109 -13.44 8.30 6.63
N GLU A 110 -13.60 9.28 7.52
CA GLU A 110 -12.44 9.79 8.26
C GLU A 110 -11.80 8.63 9.03
N ALA A 111 -10.53 8.37 8.75
CA ALA A 111 -9.78 7.23 9.26
C ALA A 111 -8.30 7.58 9.30
N SER A 112 -7.51 6.88 10.13
CA SER A 112 -6.06 7.12 10.13
C SER A 112 -5.39 6.57 8.86
N ALA A 113 -6.05 5.62 8.19
CA ALA A 113 -5.59 5.00 6.95
C ALA A 113 -6.76 4.42 6.15
N THR A 114 -6.64 4.40 4.82
CA THR A 114 -7.59 3.70 3.94
C THR A 114 -7.70 2.21 4.28
N THR A 115 -6.63 1.61 4.82
CA THR A 115 -6.62 0.18 5.21
C THR A 115 -7.52 -0.15 6.39
N GLU A 116 -7.90 0.81 7.24
CA GLU A 116 -8.90 0.59 8.29
C GLU A 116 -10.28 0.34 7.67
N ILE A 117 -10.66 1.16 6.68
CA ILE A 117 -11.91 1.03 5.92
C ILE A 117 -11.95 -0.32 5.19
N VAL A 118 -10.83 -0.69 4.54
CA VAL A 118 -10.68 -2.00 3.90
C VAL A 118 -10.82 -3.13 4.92
N GLY A 119 -10.21 -2.99 6.10
CA GLY A 119 -10.33 -3.96 7.18
C GLY A 119 -11.78 -4.18 7.61
N GLU A 120 -12.54 -3.12 7.82
CA GLU A 120 -13.96 -3.21 8.16
C GLU A 120 -14.79 -3.85 7.05
N PHE A 121 -14.52 -3.49 5.81
CA PHE A 121 -15.18 -4.05 4.65
C PHE A 121 -14.95 -5.57 4.58
N LEU A 122 -13.69 -6.01 4.69
CA LEU A 122 -13.34 -7.44 4.70
C LEU A 122 -13.95 -8.18 5.89
N GLN A 123 -13.99 -7.56 7.08
CA GLN A 123 -14.64 -8.15 8.25
C GLN A 123 -16.15 -8.31 8.04
N SER A 124 -16.79 -7.33 7.42
CA SER A 124 -18.23 -7.36 7.12
C SER A 124 -18.54 -8.44 6.08
N LEU A 125 -17.70 -8.59 5.05
CA LEU A 125 -17.82 -9.67 4.07
C LEU A 125 -17.64 -11.05 4.69
N ALA A 126 -16.62 -11.25 5.52
CA ALA A 126 -16.38 -12.53 6.19
C ALA A 126 -17.54 -12.95 7.11
N ARG A 127 -18.20 -11.97 7.75
CA ARG A 127 -19.42 -12.23 8.55
C ARG A 127 -20.63 -12.56 7.68
N LYS A 128 -20.76 -11.89 6.54
CA LYS A 128 -21.90 -12.06 5.62
C LYS A 128 -21.81 -13.36 4.82
N PHE A 129 -20.60 -13.80 4.52
CA PHE A 129 -20.29 -14.99 3.73
C PHE A 129 -19.33 -15.91 4.51
N PRO A 130 -19.79 -16.52 5.61
CA PRO A 130 -18.94 -17.32 6.51
C PRO A 130 -18.37 -18.59 5.87
N GLU A 131 -18.91 -19.02 4.72
CA GLU A 131 -18.42 -20.12 3.90
C GLU A 131 -17.14 -19.76 3.11
N THR A 132 -16.84 -18.47 2.97
CA THR A 132 -15.61 -18.00 2.33
C THR A 132 -14.44 -18.07 3.30
N GLU A 133 -13.24 -18.32 2.79
CA GLU A 133 -12.05 -18.35 3.64
C GLU A 133 -11.83 -16.99 4.31
N ASP A 134 -11.58 -16.99 5.63
CA ASP A 134 -11.41 -15.76 6.41
C ASP A 134 -10.22 -14.96 5.84
N PRO A 135 -10.42 -13.72 5.33
CA PRO A 135 -9.32 -12.90 4.82
C PRO A 135 -8.25 -12.64 5.87
N PHE A 136 -8.60 -12.61 7.16
CA PHE A 136 -7.66 -12.43 8.26
C PHE A 136 -6.91 -13.71 8.65
N SER A 137 -7.19 -14.84 8.01
CA SER A 137 -6.33 -16.05 8.05
C SER A 137 -5.16 -15.97 7.06
N GLN A 138 -5.25 -15.08 6.06
CA GLN A 138 -4.27 -15.00 4.98
C GLN A 138 -3.16 -14.02 5.31
N ARG A 139 -1.95 -14.55 5.53
CA ARG A 139 -0.77 -13.78 5.91
C ARG A 139 -0.47 -12.59 4.98
N ASN A 140 -0.58 -12.78 3.66
CA ASN A 140 -0.26 -11.73 2.69
C ASN A 140 -1.30 -10.58 2.72
N ILE A 141 -2.57 -10.89 3.02
CA ILE A 141 -3.62 -9.87 3.21
C ILE A 141 -3.30 -9.03 4.44
N LEU A 142 -2.94 -9.69 5.55
CA LEU A 142 -2.56 -9.04 6.80
C LEU A 142 -1.36 -8.11 6.62
N ILE A 143 -0.30 -8.58 5.94
CA ILE A 143 0.87 -7.75 5.64
C ILE A 143 0.45 -6.50 4.87
N GLY A 144 -0.33 -6.63 3.79
CA GLY A 144 -0.77 -5.47 3.01
C GLY A 144 -1.61 -4.45 3.80
N LEU A 145 -2.44 -4.92 4.75
CA LEU A 145 -3.22 -4.03 5.62
C LEU A 145 -2.32 -3.30 6.62
N ILE A 146 -1.44 -4.03 7.31
CA ILE A 146 -0.50 -3.46 8.28
C ILE A 146 0.44 -2.45 7.61
N THR A 147 0.95 -2.77 6.42
CA THR A 147 1.83 -1.87 5.66
C THR A 147 1.15 -0.55 5.35
N GLY A 148 -0.10 -0.56 4.88
CA GLY A 148 -0.82 0.69 4.59
C GLY A 148 -1.12 1.48 5.86
N LEU A 149 -1.54 0.80 6.94
CA LEU A 149 -1.81 1.44 8.22
C LEU A 149 -0.57 2.14 8.80
N LEU A 150 0.59 1.48 8.75
CA LEU A 150 1.86 2.07 9.17
C LEU A 150 2.34 3.17 8.21
N GLY A 151 2.06 3.03 6.90
CA GLY A 151 2.40 4.05 5.90
C GLY A 151 1.72 5.38 6.19
N ASP A 152 0.39 5.38 6.29
CA ASP A 152 -0.41 6.61 6.46
C ASP A 152 -0.18 7.27 7.84
N THR A 153 0.23 6.47 8.83
CA THR A 153 0.48 6.96 10.20
C THR A 153 1.95 7.23 10.53
N VAL A 154 2.85 7.20 9.54
CA VAL A 154 4.30 7.41 9.73
C VAL A 154 4.87 6.47 10.80
N GLY A 155 4.55 5.18 10.67
CA GLY A 155 4.94 4.14 11.62
C GLY A 155 4.25 4.26 12.98
N GLY A 156 3.05 4.85 13.03
CA GLY A 156 2.29 5.10 14.26
C GLY A 156 2.65 6.39 14.99
N LYS A 157 3.40 7.31 14.37
CA LYS A 157 3.77 8.62 14.94
C LYS A 157 2.68 9.69 14.72
N ALA A 158 1.88 9.55 13.66
CA ALA A 158 0.81 10.46 13.29
C ALA A 158 -0.52 9.70 13.21
N ILE A 159 -1.24 9.59 14.33
CA ILE A 159 -2.50 8.84 14.40
C ILE A 159 -3.64 9.82 14.66
N LEU A 160 -4.59 9.89 13.72
CA LEU A 160 -5.77 10.75 13.85
C LEU A 160 -6.86 10.11 14.72
N PHE A 161 -7.13 8.82 14.49
CA PHE A 161 -8.16 8.05 15.21
C PHE A 161 -7.53 6.92 16.02
N LYS A 162 -7.07 7.26 17.22
CA LYS A 162 -6.25 6.36 18.06
C LYS A 162 -6.93 5.03 18.41
N ASN A 163 -8.21 5.04 18.76
CA ASN A 163 -8.92 3.83 19.15
C ASN A 163 -9.04 2.83 18.00
N ASP A 164 -9.37 3.32 16.80
CA ASP A 164 -9.51 2.48 15.61
C ASP A 164 -8.15 1.94 15.17
N PHE A 165 -7.12 2.78 15.19
CA PHE A 165 -5.74 2.38 14.93
C PHE A 165 -5.29 1.28 15.88
N ASP A 166 -5.50 1.45 17.19
CA ASP A 166 -5.08 0.47 18.21
C ASP A 166 -5.82 -0.86 18.04
N TYR A 167 -7.13 -0.82 17.81
CA TYR A 167 -7.92 -2.01 17.51
C TYR A 167 -7.39 -2.75 16.27
N TRP A 168 -7.15 -2.03 15.17
CA TRP A 168 -6.67 -2.65 13.93
C TRP A 168 -5.25 -3.19 14.07
N MET A 169 -4.34 -2.45 14.70
CA MET A 169 -2.97 -2.92 14.95
C MET A 169 -2.94 -4.17 15.83
N GLU A 170 -3.69 -4.19 16.93
CA GLU A 170 -3.79 -5.37 17.80
C GLU A 170 -4.36 -6.57 17.04
N LYS A 171 -5.52 -6.39 16.39
CA LYS A 171 -6.19 -7.47 15.67
C LYS A 171 -5.31 -8.04 14.54
N LEU A 172 -4.75 -7.18 13.70
CA LEU A 172 -3.93 -7.59 12.56
C LEU A 172 -2.60 -8.20 13.03
N GLY A 173 -1.96 -7.64 14.06
CA GLY A 173 -0.72 -8.15 14.63
C GLY A 173 -0.87 -9.54 15.26
N ASN A 174 -1.96 -9.74 16.03
CA ASN A 174 -2.30 -11.03 16.61
C ASN A 174 -2.52 -12.09 15.52
N LYS A 175 -3.31 -11.76 14.50
CA LYS A 175 -3.54 -12.65 13.35
C LYS A 175 -2.28 -12.92 12.55
N LEU A 176 -1.41 -11.93 12.34
CA LEU A 176 -0.16 -12.10 11.61
C LEU A 176 0.75 -13.09 12.34
N THR A 177 0.85 -12.96 13.66
CA THR A 177 1.65 -13.84 14.50
C THR A 177 1.12 -15.28 14.48
N GLN A 178 -0.20 -15.46 14.52
CA GLN A 178 -0.86 -16.76 14.45
C GLN A 178 -0.66 -17.44 13.08
N ASN A 179 -0.74 -16.68 11.99
CA ASN A 179 -0.72 -17.20 10.62
C ASN A 179 0.69 -17.27 10.01
N THR A 180 1.72 -16.82 10.72
CA THR A 180 3.12 -16.94 10.26
C THR A 180 3.73 -18.26 10.73
N ARG A 181 4.06 -19.13 9.76
CA ARG A 181 4.76 -20.39 10.04
C ARG A 181 6.26 -20.13 10.17
N TRP A 182 6.79 -20.31 11.37
CA TRP A 182 8.23 -20.20 11.64
C TRP A 182 8.95 -21.47 11.19
N ARG A 183 10.06 -21.31 10.47
CA ARG A 183 10.87 -22.44 9.98
C ARG A 183 12.33 -22.17 10.24
N SER A 184 13.01 -23.18 10.77
CA SER A 184 14.46 -23.19 10.95
C SER A 184 15.18 -23.10 9.60
N ALA A 185 16.27 -22.33 9.55
CA ALA A 185 17.16 -22.26 8.40
C ALA A 185 17.60 -23.66 7.91
N ARG A 186 17.59 -23.88 6.59
CA ARG A 186 18.18 -25.07 5.92
C ARG A 186 18.84 -24.65 4.60
N GLY A 187 20.13 -24.97 4.46
CA GLY A 187 20.91 -24.66 3.25
C GLY A 187 21.06 -23.16 3.02
N ASP A 188 20.87 -22.71 1.77
CA ASP A 188 21.00 -21.31 1.35
C ASP A 188 19.82 -20.40 1.79
N ARG A 189 18.92 -20.86 2.66
CA ARG A 189 17.76 -20.11 3.12
C ARG A 189 17.94 -19.58 4.54
N THR A 190 17.72 -18.28 4.71
CA THR A 190 17.74 -17.59 6.01
C THR A 190 16.58 -18.05 6.90
N ASP A 191 16.78 -17.92 8.21
CA ASP A 191 15.83 -18.34 9.25
C ASP A 191 14.55 -17.48 9.23
N ASP A 192 13.38 -18.11 9.17
CA ASP A 192 12.08 -17.44 9.34
C ASP A 192 11.70 -17.53 10.82
N SER A 193 12.20 -16.58 11.61
CA SER A 193 11.90 -16.45 13.05
C SER A 193 10.99 -15.25 13.34
N LYS A 194 10.46 -15.17 14.57
CA LYS A 194 9.71 -14.00 15.06
C LYS A 194 10.46 -12.67 14.93
N LYS A 195 11.79 -12.72 14.76
CA LYS A 195 12.65 -11.55 14.54
C LYS A 195 12.71 -11.13 13.06
N SER A 196 12.14 -11.90 12.15
CA SER A 196 12.07 -11.56 10.73
C SER A 196 11.20 -10.33 10.49
N LYS A 197 11.46 -9.64 9.37
CA LYS A 197 10.79 -8.39 8.96
C LYS A 197 9.26 -8.43 8.92
N PHE A 198 8.67 -9.61 8.78
CA PHE A 198 7.22 -9.77 8.65
C PHE A 198 6.65 -10.61 9.80
N GLY A 199 7.33 -10.57 10.94
CA GLY A 199 6.95 -11.37 12.08
C GLY A 199 5.94 -10.71 13.00
N THR A 200 6.02 -9.38 13.12
CA THR A 200 5.08 -8.53 13.87
C THR A 200 4.89 -7.21 13.15
N PRO A 201 3.84 -6.41 13.48
CA PRO A 201 3.68 -5.07 12.92
C PRO A 201 4.88 -4.16 13.19
N GLU A 202 5.51 -4.25 14.36
CA GLU A 202 6.70 -3.45 14.70
C GLU A 202 7.86 -3.77 13.77
N LYS A 203 8.08 -5.05 13.43
CA LYS A 203 9.12 -5.45 12.47
C LYS A 203 8.83 -4.99 11.05
N ILE A 204 7.56 -4.89 10.67
CA ILE A 204 7.17 -4.28 9.40
C ILE A 204 7.51 -2.80 9.43
N GLY A 205 7.15 -2.09 10.50
CA GLY A 205 7.47 -0.67 10.69
C GLY A 205 8.98 -0.40 10.66
N GLU A 206 9.77 -1.16 11.41
CA GLU A 206 11.24 -1.07 11.41
C GLU A 206 11.83 -1.24 10.01
N TYR A 207 11.25 -2.14 9.19
CA TYR A 207 11.70 -2.36 7.82
C TYR A 207 11.30 -1.22 6.89
N LEU A 208 10.11 -0.63 7.07
CA LEU A 208 9.65 0.52 6.29
C LEU A 208 10.48 1.77 6.56
N ASP A 209 10.92 1.96 7.82
CA ASP A 209 11.75 3.09 8.27
C ASP A 209 13.21 3.02 7.80
N GLN A 210 13.65 1.92 7.17
CA GLN A 210 15.02 1.80 6.63
C GLN A 210 15.24 2.76 5.46
N LEU A 211 16.44 3.31 5.34
CA LEU A 211 16.80 4.06 4.15
C LEU A 211 17.02 3.10 2.98
N SER A 212 16.56 3.47 1.78
CA SER A 212 16.96 2.78 0.56
C SER A 212 18.45 3.00 0.30
N ASN A 213 19.09 2.10 -0.46
CA ASN A 213 20.51 2.26 -0.83
C ASN A 213 20.77 3.59 -1.56
N GLU A 214 19.77 4.07 -2.29
CA GLU A 214 19.79 5.35 -2.99
C GLU A 214 19.66 6.53 -2.02
N GLN A 215 18.73 6.47 -1.06
CA GLN A 215 18.58 7.48 -0.02
C GLN A 215 19.83 7.58 0.85
N GLU A 216 20.47 6.45 1.19
CA GLU A 216 21.74 6.45 1.90
C GLU A 216 22.84 7.18 1.11
N LYS A 217 22.92 6.98 -0.22
CA LYS A 217 23.86 7.71 -1.07
C LYS A 217 23.60 9.21 -1.04
N TYR A 218 22.35 9.63 -1.21
CA TYR A 218 22.00 11.06 -1.17
C TYR A 218 22.27 11.67 0.20
N ILE A 219 21.88 11.00 1.30
CA ILE A 219 22.16 11.46 2.66
C ILE A 219 23.67 11.55 2.91
N ALA A 220 24.46 10.59 2.41
CA ALA A 220 25.92 10.66 2.54
C ALA A 220 26.51 11.87 1.80
N VAL A 221 26.01 12.19 0.60
CA VAL A 221 26.41 13.40 -0.15
C VAL A 221 26.02 14.67 0.61
N LEU A 222 24.77 14.77 1.07
CA LEU A 222 24.30 15.92 1.83
C LEU A 222 25.07 16.09 3.14
N THR A 223 25.33 15.00 3.86
CA THR A 223 26.07 15.01 5.13
C THR A 223 27.51 15.51 4.94
N LYS A 224 28.18 15.15 3.84
CA LYS A 224 29.53 15.66 3.52
C LYS A 224 29.56 17.17 3.32
N ARG A 225 28.44 17.78 2.92
CA ARG A 225 28.31 19.21 2.66
C ARG A 225 27.84 20.00 3.89
N ILE A 226 27.60 19.35 5.03
CA ILE A 226 27.22 20.03 6.27
C ILE A 226 28.46 20.73 6.84
N GLU A 227 28.46 22.06 6.81
CA GLU A 227 29.45 22.88 7.50
C GLU A 227 29.09 23.02 8.98
N LYS A 228 29.98 22.64 9.89
CA LYS A 228 29.74 22.78 11.33
C LYS A 228 30.35 24.08 11.83
N GLN A 229 29.52 25.02 12.29
CA GLN A 229 29.94 26.25 12.96
C GLN A 229 29.26 26.38 14.32
N GLY A 230 30.04 26.54 15.39
CA GLY A 230 29.51 26.80 16.74
C GLY A 230 28.60 25.71 17.32
N GLY A 231 28.73 24.46 16.86
CA GLY A 231 27.86 23.34 17.27
C GLY A 231 26.58 23.18 16.42
N LEU A 232 26.35 24.07 15.46
CA LEU A 232 25.27 23.97 14.48
C LEU A 232 25.82 23.48 13.13
N GLY A 233 25.05 22.63 12.46
CA GLY A 233 25.34 22.18 11.09
C GLY A 233 24.55 22.99 10.07
N PHE A 234 25.23 23.54 9.07
CA PHE A 234 24.66 24.33 7.98
C PHE A 234 24.74 23.55 6.68
N LEU A 235 23.61 23.39 5.99
CA LEU A 235 23.52 22.77 4.67
C LEU A 235 22.94 23.79 3.69
N ASN A 236 23.74 24.20 2.70
CA ASN A 236 23.30 25.13 1.66
C ASN A 236 22.79 24.35 0.44
N LEU A 237 21.52 24.54 0.08
CA LEU A 237 20.81 23.83 -1.00
C LEU A 237 20.55 24.72 -2.25
N MET A 238 21.28 25.83 -2.44
CA MET A 238 21.13 26.69 -3.62
C MET A 238 21.40 25.93 -4.93
N ASN A 239 20.69 26.28 -6.02
CA ASN A 239 20.68 25.58 -7.32
C ASN A 239 22.06 25.24 -7.89
N SER A 240 23.07 26.10 -7.71
CA SER A 240 24.44 25.84 -8.19
C SER A 240 25.11 24.63 -7.52
N ALA A 241 24.58 24.16 -6.39
CA ALA A 241 25.05 22.95 -5.70
C ALA A 241 24.26 21.68 -6.08
N LEU A 242 23.08 21.82 -6.70
CA LEU A 242 22.20 20.71 -7.12
C LEU A 242 22.66 20.07 -8.44
N GLU A 243 23.21 20.86 -9.38
CA GLU A 243 23.71 20.37 -10.67
C GLU A 243 24.87 19.36 -10.55
N GLU A 244 25.61 19.36 -9.44
CA GLU A 244 26.65 18.36 -9.13
C GLU A 244 26.11 17.07 -8.49
N ILE A 245 24.84 17.03 -8.07
CA ILE A 245 24.21 15.83 -7.48
C ILE A 245 23.63 14.92 -8.57
N GLU A 246 23.35 15.49 -9.75
CA GLU A 246 22.79 14.79 -10.92
C GLU A 246 23.86 14.27 -11.90
N SER A 247 25.15 14.55 -11.66
CA SER A 247 26.30 14.09 -12.49
C SER A 247 27.01 12.86 -11.92
#